data_AF-A0A1I4K4R9-F1
#
_entry.id   AF-A0A1I4K4R9-F1
#
_cell.length_a   1.000
_cell.length_b   1.000
_cell.length_c   1.000
_cell.angle_alpha   90.00
_cell.angle_beta   90.00
_cell.angle_gamma   90.00
#
_symmetry.space_group_name_H-M   'P 1'
#
loop_
_entity.id
_entity.type
_entity.pdbx_description
1 polymer ?
#
loop_
_entity_poly.entity_id
_entity_poly.type
_entity_poly.pdbx_seq_one_letter_code
_entity_poly.pdbx_strand_id
1 'polypeptide(L)'
;MKVYFIGAGPGDPELITVKGKKRLEKAGIIIYAGSLVNPALLDYNPAAEVYNSAELTLNEIFKIIKQAVQQGIDVVRLQTGDPSLYGALKEQLDLLIKNEIPFEIIPGVSSFLAAAAVLAREYTLPELSQTVILTRQAGRTAVPEREKLADLAAHRASMAIFLSVQLIDQVVKNLHNHYPLTTPTAVVSRASWPDQEIIRGTLANIVEKVTAAGIKKTALILVGEFLANNSPNSKLYAANFSHEYRQPTAEKKAILVVSFGTSYAQTRTKTIAACEKRIAAAYPDYQVKRAFTSEMIINKLKARDKIEIDNPEQALNKLYRAGYQEIIVQPLHIINGSEFHDLARAVNNYQHKFRKIKLGQALLTTTNDYFELAEIIKNKINLAPGEAAILMGHGSEHPANSVYSAFDYVLKDKIAANYHVATVEAYPALTDVLPKLKFSAKQKISKVKLIPLMLVAGDHVQNDMAGEGPDSWINIVQQNGFEVECYLTGLGEYEAVQKKYLAKVAALITETVE
;
A
#
# COMPACT_ATOMS: atom_id res chain seq x y z
N MET A 1 -50.02 27.01 -21.63
CA MET A 1 -48.96 27.20 -20.61
C MET A 1 -48.78 25.96 -19.78
N LYS A 2 -47.67 25.88 -19.05
CA LYS A 2 -47.16 24.67 -18.39
C LYS A 2 -46.67 25.00 -16.98
N VAL A 3 -46.69 23.99 -16.11
CA VAL A 3 -46.05 24.03 -14.78
C VAL A 3 -44.65 23.41 -14.85
N TYR A 4 -43.63 24.12 -14.39
CA TYR A 4 -42.25 23.64 -14.35
C TYR A 4 -41.83 23.37 -12.90
N PHE A 5 -41.64 22.10 -12.54
CA PHE A 5 -41.01 21.74 -11.27
C PHE A 5 -39.51 21.75 -11.45
N ILE A 6 -38.81 22.63 -10.73
CA ILE A 6 -37.38 22.87 -10.94
C ILE A 6 -36.65 22.63 -9.62
N GLY A 7 -35.61 21.79 -9.69
CA GLY A 7 -34.62 21.70 -8.64
C GLY A 7 -33.81 22.99 -8.53
N ALA A 8 -34.01 23.71 -7.43
CA ALA A 8 -33.33 24.96 -7.10
C ALA A 8 -31.85 24.75 -6.76
N GLY A 9 -31.42 23.50 -6.57
CA GLY A 9 -30.06 23.19 -6.15
C GLY A 9 -29.88 23.21 -4.62
N PRO A 10 -28.63 23.06 -4.15
CA PRO A 10 -28.31 22.81 -2.74
C PRO A 10 -28.17 24.09 -1.89
N GLY A 11 -28.18 25.27 -2.51
CA GLY A 11 -28.03 26.54 -1.81
C GLY A 11 -27.44 27.64 -2.66
N ASP A 12 -26.29 27.36 -3.26
CA ASP A 12 -25.63 28.25 -4.21
C ASP A 12 -26.55 28.49 -5.44
N PRO A 13 -26.95 29.74 -5.74
CA PRO A 13 -27.77 30.05 -6.91
C PRO A 13 -27.16 29.68 -8.25
N GLU A 14 -25.84 29.45 -8.33
CA GLU A 14 -25.16 29.01 -9.55
C GLU A 14 -25.28 27.50 -9.79
N LEU A 15 -25.62 26.73 -8.76
CA LEU A 15 -25.83 25.28 -8.86
C LEU A 15 -27.24 24.88 -9.33
N ILE A 16 -28.07 25.84 -9.72
CA ILE A 16 -29.27 25.57 -10.51
C ILE A 16 -28.86 25.08 -11.91
N THR A 17 -29.59 24.11 -12.47
CA THR A 17 -29.28 23.66 -13.83
C THR A 17 -29.55 24.77 -14.85
N VAL A 18 -28.77 24.80 -15.94
CA VAL A 18 -28.95 25.79 -17.03
C VAL A 18 -30.39 25.79 -17.57
N LYS A 19 -31.01 24.60 -17.66
CA LYS A 19 -32.41 24.46 -18.05
C LYS A 19 -33.38 25.05 -17.03
N GLY A 20 -33.10 24.86 -15.73
CA GLY A 20 -33.88 25.43 -14.63
C GLY A 20 -33.85 26.95 -14.64
N LYS A 21 -32.66 27.56 -14.71
CA LYS A 21 -32.47 29.01 -14.82
C LYS A 21 -33.27 29.61 -15.98
N LYS A 22 -33.13 29.05 -17.18
CA LYS A 22 -33.84 29.53 -18.39
C LYS A 22 -35.37 29.51 -18.27
N ARG A 23 -35.93 28.60 -17.47
CA ARG A 23 -37.38 28.55 -17.20
C ARG A 23 -37.78 29.55 -16.12
N LEU A 24 -36.96 29.72 -15.09
CA LEU A 24 -37.16 30.70 -14.02
C LEU A 24 -37.17 32.14 -14.56
N GLU A 25 -36.22 32.47 -15.45
CA GLU A 25 -36.12 33.78 -16.15
C GLU A 25 -37.36 34.14 -16.98
N LYS A 26 -38.20 33.15 -17.35
CA LYS A 26 -39.39 33.32 -18.20
C LYS A 26 -40.70 33.08 -17.47
N ALA A 27 -40.64 32.76 -16.18
CA ALA A 27 -41.83 32.46 -15.38
C ALA A 27 -42.73 33.70 -15.28
N GLY A 28 -44.05 33.51 -15.41
CA GLY A 28 -44.99 34.56 -15.00
C GLY A 28 -45.30 34.49 -13.51
N ILE A 29 -45.31 33.27 -12.95
CA ILE A 29 -45.47 33.03 -11.51
C ILE A 29 -44.36 32.10 -11.02
N ILE A 30 -43.80 32.41 -9.84
CA ILE A 30 -42.83 31.57 -9.12
C ILE A 30 -43.42 31.18 -7.77
N ILE A 31 -43.57 29.88 -7.53
CA ILE A 31 -43.95 29.32 -6.23
C ILE A 31 -42.72 28.60 -5.66
N TYR A 32 -42.10 29.14 -4.61
CA TYR A 32 -40.86 28.58 -4.04
C TYR A 32 -41.07 28.01 -2.64
N ALA A 33 -40.27 27.00 -2.27
CA ALA A 33 -40.26 26.44 -0.92
C ALA A 33 -39.44 27.32 0.03
N GLY A 34 -40.07 28.30 0.67
CA GLY A 34 -39.38 29.34 1.45
C GLY A 34 -38.64 28.87 2.71
N SER A 35 -38.78 27.60 3.10
CA SER A 35 -38.01 27.03 4.21
C SER A 35 -36.57 26.65 3.83
N LEU A 36 -36.29 26.41 2.55
CA LEU A 36 -35.04 25.77 2.10
C LEU A 36 -34.49 26.26 0.74
N VAL A 37 -35.29 26.96 -0.07
CA VAL A 37 -34.81 27.56 -1.33
C VAL A 37 -34.16 28.91 -1.06
N ASN A 38 -32.97 29.13 -1.62
CA ASN A 38 -32.27 30.41 -1.52
C ASN A 38 -33.03 31.52 -2.27
N PRO A 39 -33.49 32.60 -1.58
CA PRO A 39 -34.24 33.68 -2.21
C PRO A 39 -33.50 34.41 -3.33
N ALA A 40 -32.17 34.37 -3.37
CA ALA A 40 -31.37 34.96 -4.45
C ALA A 40 -31.69 34.37 -5.84
N LEU A 41 -32.31 33.18 -5.90
CA LEU A 41 -32.81 32.62 -7.17
C LEU A 41 -33.97 33.45 -7.75
N LEU A 42 -34.74 34.16 -6.92
CA LEU A 42 -35.86 34.98 -7.37
C LEU A 42 -35.39 36.21 -8.16
N ASP A 43 -34.14 36.64 -7.94
CA ASP A 43 -33.52 37.77 -8.65
C ASP A 43 -33.31 37.47 -10.15
N TYR A 44 -33.36 36.20 -10.57
CA TYR A 44 -33.34 35.84 -11.99
C TYR A 44 -34.60 36.31 -12.75
N ASN A 45 -35.69 36.62 -12.05
CA ASN A 45 -36.90 37.18 -12.66
C ASN A 45 -37.70 38.04 -11.67
N PRO A 46 -37.28 39.30 -11.45
CA PRO A 46 -37.94 40.20 -10.50
C PRO A 46 -39.34 40.65 -10.95
N ALA A 47 -39.72 40.40 -12.21
CA ALA A 47 -41.03 40.76 -12.76
C ALA A 47 -42.11 39.69 -12.51
N ALA A 48 -41.72 38.48 -12.10
CA ALA A 48 -42.66 37.40 -11.84
C ALA A 48 -43.42 37.62 -10.52
N GLU A 49 -44.67 37.16 -10.47
CA GLU A 49 -45.43 37.10 -9.23
C GLU A 49 -44.91 35.95 -8.34
N VAL A 50 -44.56 36.22 -7.09
CA VAL A 50 -43.90 35.25 -6.20
C VAL A 50 -44.79 34.81 -5.05
N TYR A 51 -44.88 33.50 -4.84
CA TYR A 51 -45.60 32.87 -3.73
C TYR A 51 -44.67 32.01 -2.87
N ASN A 52 -44.66 32.27 -1.55
CA ASN A 52 -43.96 31.44 -0.57
C ASN A 52 -44.85 30.25 -0.17
N SER A 53 -44.48 29.04 -0.60
CA SER A 53 -45.29 27.86 -0.27
C SER A 53 -45.20 27.39 1.17
N ALA A 54 -44.32 27.97 2.00
CA ALA A 54 -44.25 27.61 3.43
C ALA A 54 -45.52 28.02 4.20
N GLU A 55 -46.30 28.94 3.64
CA GLU A 55 -47.54 29.47 4.22
C GLU A 55 -48.80 28.91 3.56
N LEU A 56 -48.64 28.02 2.56
CA LEU A 56 -49.72 27.52 1.72
C LEU A 56 -49.92 26.01 1.85
N THR A 57 -51.17 25.59 1.82
CA THR A 57 -51.57 24.19 1.70
C THR A 57 -51.47 23.71 0.25
N LEU A 58 -51.46 22.39 0.05
CA LEU A 58 -51.46 21.78 -1.30
C LEU A 58 -52.61 22.29 -2.18
N ASN A 59 -53.81 22.46 -1.60
CA ASN A 59 -54.98 22.95 -2.34
C ASN A 59 -54.86 24.43 -2.72
N GLU A 60 -54.25 25.26 -1.87
CA GLU A 60 -54.00 26.67 -2.18
C GLU A 60 -52.93 26.83 -3.27
N ILE A 61 -51.84 26.05 -3.20
CA ILE A 61 -50.82 25.97 -4.26
C ILE A 61 -51.47 25.56 -5.58
N PHE A 62 -52.31 24.52 -5.55
CA PHE A 62 -52.99 24.04 -6.74
C PHE A 62 -53.97 25.08 -7.32
N LYS A 63 -54.67 25.84 -6.46
CA LYS A 63 -55.56 26.93 -6.89
C LYS A 63 -54.79 28.00 -7.66
N ILE A 64 -53.63 28.43 -7.15
CA ILE A 64 -52.75 29.40 -7.82
C ILE A 64 -52.31 28.85 -9.19
N ILE A 65 -51.81 27.61 -9.22
CA ILE A 65 -51.37 26.96 -10.45
C ILE A 65 -52.51 26.90 -11.49
N LYS A 66 -53.70 26.46 -11.08
CA LYS A 66 -54.85 26.30 -11.97
C LYS A 66 -55.29 27.63 -12.57
N GLN A 67 -55.36 28.69 -11.75
CA GLN A 67 -55.72 30.03 -12.21
C GLN A 67 -54.71 30.58 -13.22
N ALA A 68 -53.41 30.45 -12.93
CA ALA A 68 -52.34 30.92 -13.81
C ALA A 68 -52.35 30.21 -15.17
N VAL A 69 -52.48 28.87 -15.17
CA VAL A 69 -52.51 28.10 -16.41
C VAL A 69 -53.75 28.44 -17.25
N GLN A 70 -54.92 28.67 -16.63
CA GLN A 70 -56.14 29.11 -17.31
C GLN A 70 -55.99 30.49 -17.96
N GLN A 71 -55.18 31.37 -17.36
CA GLN A 71 -54.84 32.69 -17.91
C GLN A 71 -53.74 32.65 -18.97
N GLY A 72 -53.21 31.46 -19.28
CA GLY A 72 -52.11 31.35 -20.21
C GLY A 72 -50.80 31.89 -19.63
N ILE A 73 -50.54 31.65 -18.33
CA ILE A 73 -49.29 32.02 -17.65
C ILE A 73 -48.51 30.75 -17.26
N ASP A 74 -47.19 30.73 -17.54
CA ASP A 74 -46.29 29.66 -17.11
C ASP A 74 -45.95 29.80 -15.62
N VAL A 75 -46.00 28.68 -14.90
CA VAL A 75 -45.73 28.63 -13.46
C VAL A 75 -44.45 27.85 -13.20
N VAL A 76 -43.54 28.42 -12.43
CA VAL A 76 -42.36 27.73 -11.91
C VAL A 76 -42.58 27.34 -10.46
N ARG A 77 -42.42 26.07 -10.15
CA ARG A 77 -42.39 25.51 -8.79
C ARG A 77 -40.94 25.19 -8.41
N LEU A 78 -40.31 26.04 -7.61
CA LEU A 78 -38.93 25.83 -7.13
C LEU A 78 -38.93 24.92 -5.90
N GLN A 79 -38.16 23.84 -5.96
CA GLN A 79 -37.95 22.89 -4.86
C GLN A 79 -36.47 22.79 -4.53
N THR A 80 -36.13 22.72 -3.25
CA THR A 80 -34.73 22.58 -2.80
C THR A 80 -34.10 21.29 -3.32
N GLY A 81 -32.81 21.33 -3.67
CA GLY A 81 -32.07 20.19 -4.18
C GLY A 81 -32.64 19.68 -5.50
N ASP A 82 -32.90 18.37 -5.55
CA ASP A 82 -33.59 17.72 -6.66
C ASP A 82 -35.05 17.40 -6.29
N PRO A 83 -36.05 17.70 -7.15
CA PRO A 83 -37.46 17.44 -6.89
C PRO A 83 -37.83 15.98 -6.55
N SER A 84 -37.02 15.02 -7.01
CA SER A 84 -37.28 13.59 -6.82
C SER A 84 -36.90 13.08 -5.42
N LEU A 85 -36.16 13.86 -4.63
CA LEU A 85 -35.68 13.46 -3.30
C LEU A 85 -36.37 14.27 -2.20
N TYR A 86 -37.24 13.62 -1.43
CA TYR A 86 -37.93 14.21 -0.26
C TYR A 86 -38.72 15.51 -0.56
N GLY A 87 -39.06 15.78 -1.83
CA GLY A 87 -39.68 17.04 -2.25
C GLY A 87 -41.21 17.08 -2.28
N ALA A 88 -41.90 16.00 -1.91
CA ALA A 88 -43.37 15.86 -2.01
C ALA A 88 -43.91 16.18 -3.42
N LEU A 89 -43.18 15.76 -4.46
CA LEU A 89 -43.55 16.00 -5.85
C LEU A 89 -44.82 15.24 -6.27
N LYS A 90 -44.96 13.98 -5.81
CA LYS A 90 -46.04 13.07 -6.22
C LYS A 90 -47.45 13.68 -6.03
N GLU A 91 -47.76 14.18 -4.84
CA GLU A 91 -49.09 14.71 -4.51
C GLU A 91 -49.47 15.95 -5.35
N GLN A 92 -48.48 16.76 -5.73
CA GLN A 92 -48.69 17.89 -6.62
C GLN A 92 -48.96 17.40 -8.05
N LEU A 93 -48.18 16.44 -8.55
CA LEU A 93 -48.38 15.87 -9.89
C LEU A 93 -49.72 15.15 -10.04
N ASP A 94 -50.18 14.42 -9.02
CA ASP A 94 -51.48 13.74 -9.05
C ASP A 94 -52.62 14.74 -9.33
N LEU A 95 -52.58 15.93 -8.72
CA LEU A 95 -53.57 16.98 -8.94
C LEU A 95 -53.49 17.57 -10.35
N LEU A 96 -52.28 17.77 -10.89
CA LEU A 96 -52.10 18.26 -12.25
C LEU A 96 -52.58 17.26 -13.29
N ILE A 97 -52.24 15.98 -13.12
CA ILE A 97 -52.68 14.88 -14.00
C ILE A 97 -54.21 14.78 -13.99
N LYS A 98 -54.83 14.78 -12.80
CA LYS A 98 -56.30 14.73 -12.66
C LYS A 98 -57.02 15.88 -13.37
N ASN A 99 -56.37 17.03 -13.51
CA ASN A 99 -56.95 18.22 -14.15
C ASN A 99 -56.36 18.50 -15.54
N GLU A 100 -55.63 17.54 -16.13
CA GLU A 100 -55.03 17.63 -17.46
C GLU A 100 -54.13 18.87 -17.65
N ILE A 101 -53.48 19.32 -16.56
CA ILE A 101 -52.55 20.46 -16.61
C ILE A 101 -51.18 19.95 -17.04
N PRO A 102 -50.61 20.45 -18.16
CA PRO A 102 -49.31 20.02 -18.61
C PRO A 102 -48.21 20.49 -17.64
N PHE A 103 -47.22 19.64 -17.42
CA PHE A 103 -46.07 19.94 -16.58
C PHE A 103 -44.76 19.42 -17.16
N GLU A 104 -43.65 19.86 -16.57
CA GLU A 104 -42.29 19.38 -16.87
C GLU A 104 -41.47 19.40 -15.58
N ILE A 105 -40.68 18.34 -15.36
CA ILE A 105 -39.78 18.23 -14.21
C ILE A 105 -38.36 18.48 -14.72
N ILE A 106 -37.65 19.40 -14.09
CA ILE A 106 -36.26 19.75 -14.37
C ILE A 106 -35.43 19.35 -13.16
N PRO A 107 -34.47 18.41 -13.32
CA PRO A 107 -33.66 17.94 -12.20
C PRO A 107 -32.77 19.05 -11.65
N GLY A 108 -32.34 18.86 -10.40
CA GLY A 108 -31.45 19.76 -9.67
C GLY A 108 -30.27 19.03 -9.02
N VAL A 109 -29.32 19.81 -8.54
CA VAL A 109 -28.18 19.28 -7.77
C VAL A 109 -28.61 19.13 -6.31
N SER A 110 -28.59 17.90 -5.78
CA SER A 110 -28.97 17.62 -4.39
C SER A 110 -27.87 17.97 -3.39
N SER A 111 -28.24 18.25 -2.14
CA SER A 111 -27.32 18.71 -1.09
C SER A 111 -26.25 17.69 -0.72
N PHE A 112 -26.46 16.38 -0.93
CA PHE A 112 -25.40 15.39 -0.69
C PHE A 112 -24.25 15.51 -1.70
N LEU A 113 -24.52 15.90 -2.95
CA LEU A 113 -23.47 16.13 -3.95
C LEU A 113 -22.65 17.38 -3.59
N ALA A 114 -23.33 18.46 -3.19
CA ALA A 114 -22.66 19.65 -2.69
C ALA A 114 -21.84 19.36 -1.42
N ALA A 115 -22.38 18.56 -0.50
CA ALA A 115 -21.68 18.15 0.72
C ALA A 115 -20.39 17.39 0.40
N ALA A 116 -20.40 16.47 -0.57
CA ALA A 116 -19.19 15.79 -1.04
C ALA A 116 -18.15 16.78 -1.61
N ALA A 117 -18.60 17.74 -2.43
CA ALA A 117 -17.73 18.75 -3.02
C ALA A 117 -17.03 19.60 -1.95
N VAL A 118 -17.80 20.16 -0.99
CA VAL A 118 -17.22 21.02 0.08
C VAL A 118 -16.39 20.24 1.08
N LEU A 119 -16.61 18.92 1.20
CA LEU A 119 -15.78 18.05 2.02
C LEU A 119 -14.52 17.55 1.29
N ALA A 120 -14.42 17.77 -0.03
CA ALA A 120 -13.42 17.19 -0.92
C ALA A 120 -13.37 15.66 -0.83
N ARG A 121 -14.53 15.02 -0.95
CA ARG A 121 -14.70 13.56 -0.81
C ARG A 121 -15.50 12.95 -1.95
N GLU A 122 -15.18 11.70 -2.25
CA GLU A 122 -15.98 10.81 -3.10
C GLU A 122 -16.73 9.81 -2.22
N TYR A 123 -18.03 9.61 -2.48
CA TYR A 123 -18.82 8.64 -1.69
C TYR A 123 -18.46 7.19 -2.02
N THR A 124 -18.07 6.90 -3.26
CA THR A 124 -17.77 5.56 -3.75
C THR A 124 -16.28 5.40 -3.93
N LEU A 125 -15.64 4.66 -3.04
CA LEU A 125 -14.20 4.43 -3.06
C LEU A 125 -13.88 2.95 -3.30
N PRO A 126 -12.89 2.62 -4.15
CA PRO A 126 -12.45 1.26 -4.39
C PRO A 126 -12.15 0.53 -3.08
N GLU A 127 -12.56 -0.74 -3.00
CA GLU A 127 -12.32 -1.64 -1.86
C GLU A 127 -12.95 -1.17 -0.52
N LEU A 128 -13.63 -0.01 -0.51
CA LEU A 128 -14.21 0.58 0.70
C LEU A 128 -15.73 0.70 0.63
N SER A 129 -16.27 1.37 -0.40
CA SER A 129 -17.71 1.48 -0.61
C SER A 129 -18.03 1.73 -2.07
N GLN A 130 -18.95 0.95 -2.65
CA GLN A 130 -19.45 1.16 -4.02
C GLN A 130 -20.95 1.50 -4.00
N THR A 131 -21.48 1.82 -2.83
CA THR A 131 -22.90 2.03 -2.59
C THR A 131 -23.07 3.31 -1.77
N VAL A 132 -24.06 4.12 -2.14
CA VAL A 132 -24.47 5.29 -1.36
C VAL A 132 -25.90 5.11 -0.90
N ILE A 133 -26.12 5.14 0.42
CA ILE A 133 -27.45 5.06 1.01
C ILE A 133 -27.93 6.49 1.30
N LEU A 134 -28.95 6.93 0.58
CA LEU A 134 -29.68 8.16 0.87
C LEU A 134 -30.90 7.81 1.74
N THR A 135 -30.93 8.30 2.97
CA THR A 135 -31.99 7.94 3.92
C THR A 135 -32.33 9.08 4.88
N ARG A 136 -33.25 8.84 5.80
CA ARG A 136 -33.57 9.71 6.94
C ARG A 136 -33.91 8.88 8.17
N GLN A 137 -33.68 9.44 9.34
CA GLN A 137 -34.20 8.91 10.59
C GLN A 137 -35.72 9.08 10.62
N ALA A 138 -36.42 8.06 11.14
CA ALA A 138 -37.84 8.16 11.42
C ALA A 138 -38.09 9.26 12.47
N GLY A 139 -38.96 10.21 12.15
CA GLY A 139 -39.40 11.27 13.04
C GLY A 139 -40.93 11.21 13.20
N ARG A 140 -41.62 12.32 12.93
CA ARG A 140 -43.10 12.35 12.91
C ARG A 140 -43.70 11.47 11.83
N THR A 141 -43.00 11.31 10.71
CA THR A 141 -43.37 10.42 9.61
C THR A 141 -42.54 9.15 9.70
N ALA A 142 -43.21 8.01 9.78
CA ALA A 142 -42.56 6.70 9.73
C ALA A 142 -41.76 6.52 8.44
N VAL A 143 -40.77 5.65 8.49
CA VAL A 143 -40.12 5.09 7.29
C VAL A 143 -40.68 3.68 7.09
N PRO A 144 -40.65 3.12 5.86
CA PRO A 144 -40.99 1.72 5.65
C PRO A 144 -40.21 0.78 6.58
N GLU A 145 -40.83 -0.33 7.00
CA GLU A 145 -40.25 -1.24 7.99
C GLU A 145 -38.84 -1.74 7.63
N ARG A 146 -38.58 -1.98 6.34
CA ARG A 146 -37.26 -2.44 5.82
C ARG A 146 -36.23 -1.32 5.64
N GLU A 147 -36.63 -0.07 5.82
CA GLU A 147 -35.79 1.12 5.63
C GLU A 147 -35.43 1.78 6.97
N LYS A 148 -35.61 1.07 8.08
CA LYS A 148 -35.14 1.53 9.39
C LYS A 148 -33.64 1.76 9.34
N LEU A 149 -33.20 2.86 9.93
CA LEU A 149 -31.80 3.28 9.89
C LEU A 149 -30.84 2.23 10.44
N ALA A 150 -31.24 1.51 11.50
CA ALA A 150 -30.43 0.43 12.08
C ALA A 150 -30.19 -0.71 11.08
N ASP A 151 -31.21 -1.10 10.32
CA ASP A 151 -31.10 -2.19 9.33
C ASP A 151 -30.23 -1.77 8.15
N LEU A 152 -30.40 -0.52 7.68
CA LEU A 152 -29.54 0.05 6.63
C LEU A 152 -28.08 0.15 7.06
N ALA A 153 -27.81 0.36 8.36
CA ALA A 153 -26.46 0.45 8.90
C ALA A 153 -25.66 -0.85 8.76
N ALA A 154 -26.34 -2.00 8.70
CA ALA A 154 -25.68 -3.30 8.54
C ALA A 154 -24.87 -3.41 7.22
N HIS A 155 -25.25 -2.65 6.19
CA HIS A 155 -24.51 -2.63 4.92
C HIS A 155 -23.16 -1.93 5.00
N ARG A 156 -22.92 -1.11 6.02
CA ARG A 156 -21.70 -0.31 6.21
C ARG A 156 -21.28 0.53 4.98
N ALA A 157 -22.25 0.87 4.13
CA ALA A 157 -22.04 1.70 2.94
C ALA A 157 -21.96 3.19 3.29
N SER A 158 -21.40 4.01 2.40
CA SER A 158 -21.43 5.46 2.54
C SER A 158 -22.86 5.95 2.70
N MET A 159 -23.14 6.70 3.76
CA MET A 159 -24.50 7.08 4.11
C MET A 159 -24.66 8.60 4.17
N ALA A 160 -25.71 9.10 3.53
CA ALA A 160 -26.16 10.49 3.62
C ALA A 160 -27.57 10.53 4.21
N ILE A 161 -27.67 11.08 5.42
CA ILE A 161 -28.89 11.08 6.23
C ILE A 161 -29.49 12.48 6.23
N PHE A 162 -30.61 12.62 5.52
CA PHE A 162 -31.37 13.84 5.36
C PHE A 162 -32.33 14.05 6.52
N LEU A 163 -32.74 15.31 6.75
CA LEU A 163 -33.86 15.67 7.64
C LEU A 163 -33.73 15.15 9.09
N SER A 164 -32.50 14.88 9.56
CA SER A 164 -32.28 14.10 10.79
C SER A 164 -31.35 14.75 11.82
N VAL A 165 -30.83 15.96 11.57
CA VAL A 165 -29.85 16.60 12.49
C VAL A 165 -30.41 16.84 13.90
N GLN A 166 -31.72 17.10 14.04
CA GLN A 166 -32.38 17.23 15.35
C GLN A 166 -32.47 15.92 16.12
N LEU A 167 -32.30 14.79 15.42
CA LEU A 167 -32.38 13.44 15.95
C LEU A 167 -30.99 12.78 15.94
N ILE A 168 -29.91 13.58 15.96
CA ILE A 168 -28.54 13.07 15.78
C ILE A 168 -28.15 12.06 16.86
N ASP A 169 -28.63 12.22 18.10
CA ASP A 169 -28.47 11.23 19.17
C ASP A 169 -29.04 9.87 18.78
N GLN A 170 -30.26 9.86 18.24
CA GLN A 170 -30.95 8.65 17.82
C GLN A 170 -30.31 8.04 16.57
N VAL A 171 -29.82 8.88 15.65
CA VAL A 171 -29.02 8.45 14.49
C VAL A 171 -27.80 7.69 14.97
N VAL A 172 -26.97 8.30 15.82
CA VAL A 172 -25.75 7.68 16.35
C VAL A 172 -26.08 6.37 17.08
N LYS A 173 -27.12 6.36 17.92
CA LYS A 173 -27.57 5.16 18.63
C LYS A 173 -27.95 4.02 17.68
N ASN A 174 -28.70 4.31 16.61
CA ASN A 174 -29.12 3.30 15.64
C ASN A 174 -27.94 2.78 14.81
N LEU A 175 -27.02 3.67 14.43
CA LEU A 175 -25.85 3.31 13.63
C LEU A 175 -24.84 2.49 14.43
N HIS A 176 -24.65 2.78 15.72
CA HIS A 176 -23.65 2.11 16.55
C HIS A 176 -23.88 0.59 16.67
N ASN A 177 -25.10 0.11 16.46
CA ASN A 177 -25.39 -1.33 16.41
C ASN A 177 -24.57 -2.07 15.35
N HIS A 178 -24.17 -1.38 14.28
CA HIS A 178 -23.39 -1.97 13.19
C HIS A 178 -22.10 -1.23 12.88
N TYR A 179 -21.97 0.06 13.23
CA TYR A 179 -20.76 0.85 13.03
C TYR A 179 -19.94 0.99 14.32
N PRO A 180 -18.60 0.85 14.25
CA PRO A 180 -17.72 1.26 15.33
C PRO A 180 -17.92 2.73 15.72
N LEU A 181 -17.78 3.06 17.01
CA LEU A 181 -17.84 4.47 17.45
C LEU A 181 -16.72 5.34 16.86
N THR A 182 -15.65 4.71 16.37
CA THR A 182 -14.56 5.36 15.65
C THR A 182 -14.91 5.71 14.21
N THR A 183 -16.05 5.25 13.68
CA THR A 183 -16.42 5.50 12.28
C THR A 183 -16.49 7.00 11.99
N PRO A 184 -15.78 7.47 10.96
CA PRO A 184 -15.80 8.86 10.54
C PRO A 184 -17.21 9.38 10.27
N THR A 185 -17.50 10.58 10.76
CA THR A 185 -18.79 11.24 10.59
C THR A 185 -18.59 12.73 10.34
N ALA A 186 -19.38 13.30 9.45
CA ALA A 186 -19.43 14.74 9.20
C ALA A 186 -20.87 15.24 9.22
N VAL A 187 -21.08 16.46 9.69
CA VAL A 187 -22.36 17.18 9.54
C VAL A 187 -22.08 18.44 8.75
N VAL A 188 -22.79 18.61 7.63
CA VAL A 188 -22.68 19.77 6.76
C VAL A 188 -23.98 20.55 6.84
N SER A 189 -23.96 21.69 7.51
CA SER A 189 -25.08 22.63 7.54
C SER A 189 -25.02 23.55 6.33
N ARG A 190 -26.16 23.72 5.66
CA ARG A 190 -26.32 24.63 4.50
C ARG A 190 -25.20 24.49 3.48
N ALA A 191 -24.92 23.26 3.02
CA ALA A 191 -23.88 22.98 2.04
C ALA A 191 -23.98 23.93 0.84
N SER A 192 -22.87 24.54 0.42
CA SER A 192 -22.75 25.55 -0.66
C SER A 192 -23.31 26.95 -0.37
N TRP A 193 -23.93 27.19 0.79
CA TRP A 193 -24.31 28.57 1.15
C TRP A 193 -23.09 29.35 1.67
N PRO A 194 -23.10 30.70 1.60
CA PRO A 194 -22.00 31.54 2.09
C PRO A 194 -21.62 31.34 3.56
N ASP A 195 -22.59 30.94 4.38
CA ASP A 195 -22.49 30.67 5.81
C ASP A 195 -22.62 29.16 6.12
N GLN A 196 -22.19 28.31 5.20
CA GLN A 196 -22.10 26.88 5.46
C GLN A 196 -21.23 26.57 6.67
N GLU A 197 -21.56 25.50 7.39
CA GLU A 197 -20.76 25.02 8.52
C GLU A 197 -20.48 23.52 8.36
N ILE A 198 -19.22 23.13 8.58
CA ILE A 198 -18.76 21.74 8.46
C ILE A 198 -18.21 21.28 9.81
N ILE A 199 -18.90 20.31 10.41
CA ILE A 199 -18.46 19.67 11.66
C ILE A 199 -17.95 18.27 11.32
N ARG A 200 -16.69 17.98 11.67
CA ARG A 200 -16.06 16.66 11.47
C ARG A 200 -15.80 15.96 12.81
N GLY A 201 -16.01 14.67 12.84
CA GLY A 201 -15.80 13.85 14.03
C GLY A 201 -15.96 12.36 13.74
N THR A 202 -16.36 11.64 14.76
CA THR A 202 -16.73 10.23 14.68
C THR A 202 -18.09 10.03 15.35
N LEU A 203 -18.68 8.84 15.20
CA LEU A 203 -19.93 8.52 15.90
C LEU A 203 -19.84 8.75 17.42
N ALA A 204 -18.66 8.57 18.03
CA ALA A 204 -18.44 8.86 19.46
C ALA A 204 -18.62 10.32 19.87
N ASN A 205 -18.28 11.31 19.02
CA ASN A 205 -18.20 12.71 19.45
C ASN A 205 -18.98 13.70 18.58
N ILE A 206 -19.63 13.23 17.51
CA ILE A 206 -20.32 14.13 16.58
C ILE A 206 -21.49 14.87 17.24
N VAL A 207 -22.22 14.20 18.14
CA VAL A 207 -23.37 14.79 18.86
C VAL A 207 -22.96 16.03 19.64
N GLU A 208 -21.91 15.93 20.45
CA GLU A 208 -21.41 17.03 21.28
C GLU A 208 -20.97 18.21 20.41
N LYS A 209 -20.22 17.92 19.33
CA LYS A 209 -19.72 18.95 18.42
C LYS A 209 -20.83 19.70 17.69
N VAL A 210 -21.84 18.97 17.20
CA VAL A 210 -23.01 19.56 16.52
C VAL A 210 -23.85 20.40 17.49
N THR A 211 -23.98 19.94 18.73
CA THR A 211 -24.69 20.67 19.79
C THR A 211 -23.96 21.97 20.14
N ALA A 212 -22.63 21.91 20.30
CA ALA A 212 -21.80 23.09 20.56
C ALA A 212 -21.85 24.12 19.42
N ALA A 213 -21.96 23.66 18.18
CA ALA A 213 -22.14 24.52 17.01
C ALA A 213 -23.57 25.08 16.87
N GLY A 214 -24.54 24.62 17.67
CA GLY A 214 -25.92 25.11 17.61
C GLY A 214 -26.68 24.72 16.34
N ILE A 215 -26.21 23.72 15.58
CA ILE A 215 -26.82 23.30 14.32
C ILE A 215 -28.07 22.47 14.60
N LYS A 216 -29.25 23.09 14.39
CA LYS A 216 -30.55 22.47 14.69
C LYS A 216 -31.40 22.16 13.45
N LYS A 217 -31.04 22.63 12.27
CA LYS A 217 -31.83 22.43 11.03
C LYS A 217 -30.96 22.59 9.80
N THR A 218 -31.49 22.17 8.64
CA THR A 218 -30.86 22.37 7.33
C THR A 218 -29.42 21.84 7.27
N ALA A 219 -29.22 20.63 7.80
CA ALA A 219 -27.94 19.96 7.80
C ALA A 219 -28.06 18.50 7.37
N LEU A 220 -27.01 18.02 6.70
CA LEU A 220 -26.86 16.65 6.24
C LEU A 220 -25.86 15.93 7.15
N ILE A 221 -26.23 14.75 7.67
CA ILE A 221 -25.31 13.89 8.41
C ILE A 221 -24.72 12.88 7.42
N LEU A 222 -23.41 12.79 7.37
CA LEU A 222 -22.66 11.90 6.52
C LEU A 222 -21.86 10.91 7.38
N VAL A 223 -21.99 9.62 7.12
CA VAL A 223 -21.35 8.57 7.91
C VAL A 223 -20.71 7.55 6.99
N GLY A 224 -19.47 7.17 7.31
CA GLY A 224 -18.77 6.08 6.63
C GLY A 224 -17.29 6.36 6.43
N GLU A 225 -16.57 5.28 6.12
CA GLU A 225 -15.10 5.32 5.96
C GLU A 225 -14.66 6.19 4.78
N PHE A 226 -15.55 6.53 3.84
CA PHE A 226 -15.25 7.43 2.73
C PHE A 226 -14.82 8.85 3.17
N LEU A 227 -15.09 9.21 4.43
CA LEU A 227 -14.64 10.47 4.99
C LEU A 227 -13.16 10.42 5.46
N ALA A 228 -12.56 9.23 5.59
CA ALA A 228 -11.15 9.01 5.91
C ALA A 228 -10.24 9.05 4.66
N ASN A 229 -8.92 9.21 4.86
CA ASN A 229 -7.91 9.28 3.79
C ASN A 229 -7.25 7.92 3.45
N ASN A 230 -7.87 6.80 3.83
CA ASN A 230 -7.17 5.50 3.88
C ASN A 230 -7.57 4.52 2.76
N SER A 231 -8.22 4.98 1.69
CA SER A 231 -8.62 4.10 0.59
C SER A 231 -7.51 3.96 -0.46
N PRO A 232 -7.32 2.77 -1.05
CA PRO A 232 -6.44 2.58 -2.20
C PRO A 232 -6.94 3.39 -3.41
N ASN A 233 -6.01 3.80 -4.26
CA ASN A 233 -6.33 4.56 -5.47
C ASN A 233 -7.19 3.73 -6.44
N SER A 234 -8.10 4.40 -7.14
CA SER A 234 -8.83 3.81 -8.27
C SER A 234 -7.89 3.32 -9.36
N LYS A 235 -8.20 2.15 -9.91
CA LYS A 235 -7.49 1.60 -11.07
C LYS A 235 -7.84 2.33 -12.37
N LEU A 236 -8.86 3.20 -12.38
CA LEU A 236 -9.29 3.95 -13.56
C LEU A 236 -8.12 4.65 -14.26
N TYR A 237 -7.18 5.23 -13.50
CA TYR A 237 -6.00 5.89 -14.04
C TYR A 237 -4.69 5.10 -13.84
N ALA A 238 -4.74 3.89 -13.27
CA ALA A 238 -3.55 3.08 -13.07
C ALA A 238 -2.92 2.70 -14.42
N ALA A 239 -1.60 2.91 -14.56
CA ALA A 239 -0.88 2.70 -15.83
C ALA A 239 -0.91 1.25 -16.34
N ASN A 240 -1.14 0.29 -15.44
CA ASN A 240 -1.27 -1.13 -15.74
C ASN A 240 -2.72 -1.61 -15.87
N PHE A 241 -3.70 -0.69 -15.80
CA PHE A 241 -5.11 -1.04 -15.99
C PHE A 241 -5.52 -0.76 -17.44
N SER A 242 -5.83 -1.84 -18.15
CA SER A 242 -6.34 -1.76 -19.50
C SER A 242 -7.82 -1.36 -19.50
N HIS A 243 -8.18 -0.47 -20.41
CA HIS A 243 -9.57 -0.20 -20.76
C HIS A 243 -9.64 0.19 -22.23
N GLU A 244 -10.84 0.42 -22.74
CA GLU A 244 -11.14 0.66 -24.16
C GLU A 244 -10.20 1.67 -24.84
N TYR A 245 -9.73 2.69 -24.11
CA TYR A 245 -8.90 3.77 -24.63
C TYR A 245 -7.41 3.69 -24.24
N ARG A 246 -6.98 2.66 -23.49
CA ARG A 246 -5.59 2.56 -23.01
C ARG A 246 -5.15 1.11 -22.83
N GLN A 247 -4.09 0.75 -23.57
CA GLN A 247 -3.35 -0.49 -23.36
C GLN A 247 -2.39 -0.37 -22.17
N PRO A 248 -2.16 -1.45 -21.41
CA PRO A 248 -1.26 -1.43 -20.26
C PRO A 248 0.19 -1.29 -20.73
N THR A 249 0.98 -0.47 -20.05
CA THR A 249 2.43 -0.41 -20.31
C THR A 249 3.10 -1.72 -19.94
N ALA A 250 4.05 -2.19 -20.76
CA ALA A 250 4.83 -3.41 -20.50
C ALA A 250 5.39 -3.42 -19.06
N GLU A 251 5.24 -4.55 -18.37
CA GLU A 251 5.64 -4.67 -16.97
C GLU A 251 7.14 -4.48 -16.80
N LYS A 252 7.55 -3.49 -16.01
CA LYS A 252 8.95 -3.36 -15.58
C LYS A 252 9.25 -4.39 -14.49
N LYS A 253 10.25 -5.25 -14.75
CA LYS A 253 10.69 -6.30 -13.82
C LYS A 253 12.13 -6.06 -13.38
N ALA A 254 12.43 -6.38 -12.12
CA ALA A 254 13.77 -6.22 -11.57
C ALA A 254 14.19 -7.42 -10.71
N ILE A 255 15.49 -7.72 -10.76
CA ILE A 255 16.13 -8.62 -9.79
C ILE A 255 17.03 -7.74 -8.91
N LEU A 256 16.66 -7.58 -7.64
CA LEU A 256 17.48 -6.88 -6.65
C LEU A 256 18.44 -7.89 -6.02
N VAL A 257 19.71 -7.83 -6.40
CA VAL A 257 20.77 -8.64 -5.82
C VAL A 257 21.32 -7.92 -4.60
N VAL A 258 21.23 -8.57 -3.44
CA VAL A 258 21.61 -8.01 -2.15
C VAL A 258 22.82 -8.74 -1.61
N SER A 259 23.83 -8.03 -1.12
CA SER A 259 24.99 -8.65 -0.47
C SER A 259 25.38 -7.89 0.78
N PHE A 260 26.17 -8.48 1.68
CA PHE A 260 26.75 -7.73 2.79
C PHE A 260 27.54 -6.51 2.30
N GLY A 261 28.28 -6.71 1.20
CA GLY A 261 29.07 -5.69 0.54
C GLY A 261 30.57 -5.83 0.85
N THR A 262 31.39 -5.10 0.10
CA THR A 262 32.81 -4.95 0.40
C THR A 262 33.36 -3.64 -0.14
N SER A 263 34.22 -2.99 0.64
CA SER A 263 34.92 -1.79 0.20
C SER A 263 36.07 -2.09 -0.77
N TYR A 264 36.51 -3.35 -0.89
CA TYR A 264 37.63 -3.75 -1.74
C TYR A 264 37.20 -3.93 -3.20
N ALA A 265 37.67 -3.05 -4.08
CA ALA A 265 37.19 -2.99 -5.47
C ALA A 265 37.46 -4.27 -6.27
N GLN A 266 38.65 -4.87 -6.13
CA GLN A 266 39.03 -6.05 -6.91
C GLN A 266 38.15 -7.26 -6.57
N THR A 267 38.02 -7.61 -5.29
CA THR A 267 37.16 -8.74 -4.89
C THR A 267 35.69 -8.43 -5.16
N ARG A 268 35.21 -7.18 -4.98
CA ARG A 268 33.84 -6.78 -5.35
C ARG A 268 33.50 -7.09 -6.81
N THR A 269 34.44 -6.83 -7.73
CA THR A 269 34.27 -7.12 -9.16
C THR A 269 34.30 -8.63 -9.44
N LYS A 270 35.25 -9.35 -8.86
CA LYS A 270 35.42 -10.79 -9.11
C LYS A 270 34.31 -11.67 -8.50
N THR A 271 33.60 -11.16 -7.49
CA THR A 271 32.59 -11.93 -6.74
C THR A 271 31.18 -11.37 -6.95
N ILE A 272 30.82 -10.28 -6.27
CA ILE A 272 29.48 -9.68 -6.29
C ILE A 272 29.08 -9.31 -7.73
N ALA A 273 29.91 -8.55 -8.44
CA ALA A 273 29.58 -8.14 -9.81
C ALA A 273 29.55 -9.32 -10.78
N ALA A 274 30.33 -10.38 -10.53
CA ALA A 274 30.30 -11.59 -11.34
C ALA A 274 28.97 -12.35 -11.17
N CYS A 275 28.49 -12.51 -9.92
CA CYS A 275 27.16 -13.06 -9.63
C CYS A 275 26.05 -12.24 -10.31
N GLU A 276 26.08 -10.91 -10.16
CA GLU A 276 25.10 -10.01 -10.78
C GLU A 276 25.11 -10.10 -12.31
N LYS A 277 26.29 -10.12 -12.93
CA LYS A 277 26.44 -10.24 -14.38
C LYS A 277 25.88 -11.57 -14.88
N ARG A 278 26.13 -12.67 -14.15
CA ARG A 278 25.60 -13.99 -14.49
C ARG A 278 24.08 -14.04 -14.38
N ILE A 279 23.50 -13.41 -13.35
CA ILE A 279 22.04 -13.27 -13.21
C ILE A 279 21.46 -12.41 -14.34
N ALA A 280 22.08 -11.28 -14.66
CA ALA A 280 21.63 -10.39 -15.73
C ALA A 280 21.66 -11.07 -17.11
N ALA A 281 22.70 -11.87 -17.39
CA ALA A 281 22.81 -12.60 -18.63
C ALA A 281 21.75 -13.70 -18.79
N ALA A 282 21.29 -14.31 -17.70
CA ALA A 282 20.27 -15.34 -17.72
C ALA A 282 18.84 -14.79 -17.82
N TYR A 283 18.62 -13.55 -17.39
CA TYR A 283 17.29 -12.91 -17.33
C TYR A 283 17.31 -11.51 -17.98
N PRO A 284 17.41 -11.41 -19.32
CA PRO A 284 17.48 -10.12 -20.02
C PRO A 284 16.21 -9.26 -19.84
N ASP A 285 15.07 -9.89 -19.55
CA ASP A 285 13.79 -9.20 -19.30
C ASP A 285 13.72 -8.55 -17.90
N TYR A 286 14.67 -8.86 -17.02
CA TYR A 286 14.75 -8.29 -15.68
C TYR A 286 15.92 -7.32 -15.61
N GLN A 287 15.67 -6.10 -15.10
CA GLN A 287 16.77 -5.21 -14.78
C GLN A 287 17.41 -5.61 -13.45
N VAL A 288 18.68 -6.03 -13.48
CA VAL A 288 19.44 -6.32 -12.26
C VAL A 288 19.83 -5.02 -11.55
N LYS A 289 19.53 -4.94 -10.26
CA LYS A 289 19.91 -3.85 -9.35
C LYS A 289 20.72 -4.40 -8.19
N ARG A 290 21.53 -3.54 -7.57
CA ARG A 290 22.39 -3.86 -6.43
C ARG A 290 21.90 -3.15 -5.18
N ALA A 291 21.96 -3.83 -4.04
CA ALA A 291 21.93 -3.21 -2.72
C ALA A 291 22.93 -3.89 -1.76
N PHE A 292 23.44 -3.15 -0.78
CA PHE A 292 24.26 -3.71 0.30
C PHE A 292 23.54 -3.65 1.64
N THR A 293 23.74 -4.64 2.52
CA THR A 293 23.14 -4.61 3.87
C THR A 293 24.02 -3.88 4.89
N SER A 294 25.35 -3.88 4.72
CA SER A 294 26.26 -3.21 5.65
C SER A 294 26.31 -1.69 5.43
N GLU A 295 25.67 -0.95 6.33
CA GLU A 295 25.71 0.53 6.37
C GLU A 295 27.15 1.06 6.51
N MET A 296 28.01 0.35 7.26
CA MET A 296 29.43 0.73 7.38
C MET A 296 30.13 0.71 6.02
N ILE A 297 29.90 -0.33 5.21
CA ILE A 297 30.49 -0.46 3.88
C ILE A 297 29.90 0.56 2.91
N ILE A 298 28.58 0.78 2.94
CA ILE A 298 27.91 1.80 2.13
C ILE A 298 28.53 3.18 2.41
N ASN A 299 28.63 3.56 3.69
CA ASN A 299 29.19 4.84 4.10
C ASN A 299 30.68 4.96 3.74
N LYS A 300 31.46 3.88 3.90
CA LYS A 300 32.89 3.86 3.52
C LYS A 300 33.08 4.05 2.01
N LEU A 301 32.29 3.38 1.18
CA LEU A 301 32.33 3.52 -0.28
C LEU A 301 31.92 4.93 -0.73
N LYS A 302 30.89 5.50 -0.11
CA LYS A 302 30.46 6.87 -0.41
C LYS A 302 31.51 7.90 -0.01
N ALA A 303 32.08 7.77 1.18
CA ALA A 303 33.06 8.72 1.71
C ALA A 303 34.38 8.68 0.92
N ARG A 304 34.97 7.48 0.81
CA ARG A 304 36.31 7.25 0.23
C ARG A 304 36.31 7.24 -1.29
N ASP A 305 35.36 6.53 -1.90
CA ASP A 305 35.40 6.23 -3.34
C ASP A 305 34.35 7.01 -4.16
N LYS A 306 33.48 7.80 -3.51
CA LYS A 306 32.33 8.47 -4.13
C LYS A 306 31.37 7.52 -4.86
N ILE A 307 31.33 6.25 -4.43
CA ILE A 307 30.43 5.25 -4.96
C ILE A 307 29.18 5.21 -4.08
N GLU A 308 28.02 5.53 -4.66
CA GLU A 308 26.73 5.42 -3.97
C GLU A 308 26.14 4.03 -4.19
N ILE A 309 25.92 3.30 -3.08
CA ILE A 309 25.23 2.02 -3.06
C ILE A 309 24.02 2.17 -2.15
N ASP A 310 22.86 1.73 -2.62
CA ASP A 310 21.63 1.74 -1.84
C ASP A 310 21.64 0.61 -0.80
N ASN A 311 21.05 0.86 0.36
CA ASN A 311 20.57 -0.21 1.24
C ASN A 311 19.28 -0.84 0.67
N PRO A 312 18.80 -1.99 1.18
CA PRO A 312 17.66 -2.69 0.61
C PRO A 312 16.38 -1.85 0.56
N GLU A 313 16.08 -1.08 1.61
CA GLU A 313 14.88 -0.23 1.64
C GLU A 313 14.96 0.91 0.62
N GLN A 314 16.11 1.56 0.50
CA GLN A 314 16.35 2.61 -0.49
C GLN A 314 16.18 2.06 -1.91
N ALA A 315 16.76 0.89 -2.19
CA ALA A 315 16.65 0.24 -3.49
C ALA A 315 15.21 -0.15 -3.82
N LEU A 316 14.48 -0.76 -2.88
CA LEU A 316 13.07 -1.11 -3.04
C LEU A 316 12.20 0.13 -3.24
N ASN A 317 12.43 1.21 -2.50
CA ASN A 317 11.68 2.46 -2.68
C ASN A 317 11.96 3.10 -4.06
N LYS A 318 13.21 3.08 -4.53
CA LYS A 318 13.54 3.55 -5.89
C LYS A 318 12.87 2.71 -6.97
N LEU A 319 12.85 1.38 -6.82
CA LEU A 319 12.15 0.46 -7.72
C LEU A 319 10.65 0.74 -7.74
N TYR A 320 10.03 0.93 -6.58
CA TYR A 320 8.62 1.29 -6.48
C TYR A 320 8.31 2.61 -7.22
N ARG A 321 9.08 3.67 -6.94
CA ARG A 321 8.92 4.98 -7.59
C ARG A 321 9.16 4.95 -9.10
N ALA A 322 10.03 4.05 -9.58
CA ALA A 322 10.33 3.89 -10.99
C ALA A 322 9.28 3.03 -11.75
N GLY A 323 8.26 2.52 -11.05
CA GLY A 323 7.14 1.78 -11.61
C GLY A 323 7.41 0.30 -11.88
N TYR A 324 8.38 -0.31 -11.18
CA TYR A 324 8.58 -1.77 -11.26
C TYR A 324 7.43 -2.49 -10.56
N GLN A 325 7.03 -3.64 -11.13
CA GLN A 325 5.85 -4.38 -10.68
C GLN A 325 6.20 -5.77 -10.15
N GLU A 326 7.18 -6.44 -10.77
CA GLU A 326 7.68 -7.75 -10.37
C GLU A 326 9.13 -7.62 -9.89
N ILE A 327 9.37 -7.92 -8.61
CA ILE A 327 10.67 -7.84 -7.95
C ILE A 327 11.09 -9.21 -7.45
N ILE A 328 12.26 -9.68 -7.87
CA ILE A 328 12.92 -10.83 -7.26
C ILE A 328 14.08 -10.31 -6.44
N VAL A 329 14.10 -10.59 -5.14
CA VAL A 329 15.19 -10.19 -4.25
C VAL A 329 16.05 -11.42 -3.98
N GLN A 330 17.32 -11.40 -4.39
CA GLN A 330 18.24 -12.52 -4.17
C GLN A 330 19.40 -12.08 -3.27
N PRO A 331 19.49 -12.60 -2.02
CA PRO A 331 20.66 -12.41 -1.19
C PRO A 331 21.84 -13.25 -1.69
N LEU A 332 23.04 -12.68 -1.68
CA LEU A 332 24.31 -13.37 -1.85
C LEU A 332 24.95 -13.73 -0.50
N HIS A 333 24.13 -13.96 0.53
CA HIS A 333 24.57 -14.39 1.84
C HIS A 333 24.96 -15.88 1.83
N ILE A 334 25.80 -16.28 2.78
CA ILE A 334 26.15 -17.70 2.96
C ILE A 334 25.05 -18.41 3.76
N ILE A 335 24.52 -17.76 4.79
CA ILE A 335 23.53 -18.31 5.72
C ILE A 335 22.32 -17.39 5.84
N ASN A 336 21.18 -17.92 6.27
CA ASN A 336 19.99 -17.16 6.64
C ASN A 336 20.16 -16.58 8.07
N GLY A 337 21.21 -15.77 8.29
CA GLY A 337 21.53 -15.13 9.56
C GLY A 337 20.76 -13.82 9.82
N SER A 338 21.26 -12.98 10.73
CA SER A 338 20.65 -11.68 11.05
C SER A 338 20.47 -10.80 9.80
N GLU A 339 21.52 -10.67 8.98
CA GLU A 339 21.49 -9.90 7.72
C GLU A 339 20.39 -10.35 6.75
N PHE A 340 20.11 -11.66 6.70
CA PHE A 340 19.02 -12.20 5.90
C PHE A 340 17.66 -11.85 6.49
N HIS A 341 17.51 -11.96 7.81
CA HIS A 341 16.24 -11.62 8.48
C HIS A 341 15.94 -10.12 8.41
N ASP A 342 16.96 -9.27 8.45
CA ASP A 342 16.82 -7.83 8.24
C ASP A 342 16.35 -7.51 6.84
N LEU A 343 16.96 -8.17 5.83
CA LEU A 343 16.48 -8.10 4.46
C LEU A 343 15.04 -8.62 4.33
N ALA A 344 14.69 -9.72 4.99
CA ALA A 344 13.34 -10.28 4.95
C ALA A 344 12.30 -9.32 5.54
N ARG A 345 12.63 -8.64 6.65
CA ARG A 345 11.79 -7.59 7.22
C ARG A 345 11.63 -6.41 6.26
N ALA A 346 12.72 -5.95 5.65
CA ALA A 346 12.68 -4.90 4.63
C ALA A 346 11.79 -5.31 3.45
N VAL A 347 11.92 -6.52 2.93
CA VAL A 347 11.07 -7.02 1.83
C VAL A 347 9.60 -7.11 2.23
N ASN A 348 9.30 -7.59 3.44
CA ASN A 348 7.94 -7.71 3.95
C ASN A 348 7.21 -6.34 3.99
N ASN A 349 7.92 -5.27 4.37
CA ASN A 349 7.39 -3.91 4.40
C ASN A 349 6.98 -3.37 3.02
N TYR A 350 7.40 -4.00 1.93
CA TYR A 350 7.09 -3.60 0.55
C TYR A 350 6.16 -4.57 -0.19
N GLN A 351 5.65 -5.63 0.46
CA GLN A 351 4.74 -6.61 -0.16
C GLN A 351 3.50 -5.96 -0.80
N HIS A 352 2.92 -4.95 -0.16
CA HIS A 352 1.74 -4.22 -0.65
C HIS A 352 2.05 -3.19 -1.75
N LYS A 353 3.33 -2.92 -2.03
CA LYS A 353 3.75 -1.88 -3.00
C LYS A 353 4.03 -2.43 -4.39
N PHE A 354 4.29 -3.73 -4.51
CA PHE A 354 4.59 -4.40 -5.76
C PHE A 354 3.49 -5.40 -6.11
N ARG A 355 3.24 -5.62 -7.40
CA ARG A 355 2.31 -6.67 -7.85
C ARG A 355 2.80 -8.05 -7.42
N LYS A 356 4.12 -8.26 -7.51
CA LYS A 356 4.81 -9.47 -7.08
C LYS A 356 6.17 -9.10 -6.52
N ILE A 357 6.46 -9.56 -5.30
CA ILE A 357 7.80 -9.47 -4.72
C ILE A 357 8.15 -10.77 -4.00
N LYS A 358 9.25 -11.40 -4.40
CA LYS A 358 9.72 -12.67 -3.84
C LYS A 358 11.14 -12.54 -3.29
N LEU A 359 11.43 -13.23 -2.19
CA LEU A 359 12.76 -13.27 -1.57
C LEU A 359 13.37 -14.67 -1.72
N GLY A 360 14.55 -14.73 -2.31
CA GLY A 360 15.38 -15.93 -2.40
C GLY A 360 16.10 -16.24 -1.11
N GLN A 361 16.51 -17.49 -0.97
CA GLN A 361 17.23 -17.99 0.20
C GLN A 361 18.76 -17.75 0.06
N ALA A 362 19.50 -17.80 1.18
CA ALA A 362 20.97 -17.78 1.18
C ALA A 362 21.58 -19.06 0.57
N LEU A 363 22.91 -19.12 0.48
CA LEU A 363 23.63 -20.23 -0.16
C LEU A 363 23.34 -21.58 0.50
N LEU A 364 23.53 -21.68 1.82
CA LEU A 364 23.32 -22.88 2.62
C LEU A 364 21.97 -22.83 3.33
N THR A 365 20.93 -23.37 2.69
CA THR A 365 19.57 -23.38 3.24
C THR A 365 19.00 -24.80 3.27
N THR A 366 19.01 -25.49 2.13
CA THR A 366 18.52 -26.87 2.03
C THR A 366 19.65 -27.87 2.22
N THR A 367 19.38 -29.10 2.63
CA THR A 367 20.41 -30.16 2.75
C THR A 367 21.22 -30.34 1.46
N ASN A 368 20.56 -30.27 0.30
CA ASN A 368 21.23 -30.39 -0.99
C ASN A 368 22.23 -29.24 -1.24
N ASP A 369 21.97 -28.03 -0.73
CA ASP A 369 22.92 -26.93 -0.83
C ASP A 369 24.27 -27.25 -0.16
N TYR A 370 24.25 -27.96 0.99
CA TYR A 370 25.45 -28.38 1.69
C TYR A 370 26.24 -29.39 0.87
N PHE A 371 25.57 -30.38 0.29
CA PHE A 371 26.22 -31.41 -0.52
C PHE A 371 26.86 -30.82 -1.78
N GLU A 372 26.13 -29.95 -2.47
CA GLU A 372 26.65 -29.28 -3.66
C GLU A 372 27.83 -28.36 -3.32
N LEU A 373 27.76 -27.61 -2.22
CA LEU A 373 28.89 -26.76 -1.81
C LEU A 373 30.10 -27.60 -1.40
N ALA A 374 29.90 -28.72 -0.71
CA ALA A 374 30.98 -29.64 -0.35
C ALA A 374 31.69 -30.18 -1.60
N GLU A 375 30.94 -30.59 -2.63
CA GLU A 375 31.53 -31.02 -3.90
C GLU A 375 32.26 -29.88 -4.63
N ILE A 376 31.75 -28.65 -4.58
CA ILE A 376 32.48 -27.49 -5.13
C ILE A 376 33.82 -27.29 -4.41
N ILE A 377 33.82 -27.36 -3.07
CA ILE A 377 35.03 -27.22 -2.26
C ILE A 377 36.02 -28.34 -2.58
N LYS A 378 35.58 -29.60 -2.59
CA LYS A 378 36.41 -30.76 -2.95
C LYS A 378 37.09 -30.59 -4.30
N ASN A 379 36.37 -30.11 -5.30
CA ASN A 379 36.92 -29.91 -6.65
C ASN A 379 37.92 -28.75 -6.73
N LYS A 380 37.89 -27.81 -5.79
CA LYS A 380 38.79 -26.63 -5.75
C LYS A 380 39.97 -26.82 -4.81
N ILE A 381 39.77 -27.53 -3.72
CA ILE A 381 40.74 -27.73 -2.66
C ILE A 381 41.01 -29.22 -2.56
N ASN A 382 42.13 -29.66 -3.10
CA ASN A 382 42.61 -31.03 -2.95
C ASN A 382 43.57 -31.09 -1.75
N LEU A 383 43.44 -32.13 -0.94
CA LEU A 383 44.35 -32.40 0.19
C LEU A 383 45.24 -33.60 -0.14
N ALA A 384 46.55 -33.39 -0.08
CA ALA A 384 47.53 -34.47 -0.09
C ALA A 384 47.59 -35.16 1.30
N PRO A 385 48.18 -36.37 1.40
CA PRO A 385 48.44 -36.99 2.70
C PRO A 385 49.21 -36.04 3.63
N GLY A 386 48.75 -35.88 4.87
CA GLY A 386 49.33 -34.95 5.84
C GLY A 386 48.83 -33.51 5.73
N GLU A 387 47.89 -33.21 4.82
CA GLU A 387 47.25 -31.90 4.70
C GLU A 387 45.84 -31.86 5.31
N ALA A 388 45.48 -30.70 5.85
CA ALA A 388 44.13 -30.37 6.31
C ALA A 388 43.64 -29.05 5.71
N ALA A 389 42.31 -28.87 5.66
CA ALA A 389 41.67 -27.62 5.23
C ALA A 389 40.86 -27.02 6.39
N ILE A 390 41.01 -25.72 6.63
CA ILE A 390 40.12 -24.95 7.50
C ILE A 390 39.41 -23.90 6.66
N LEU A 391 38.09 -24.02 6.59
CA LEU A 391 37.21 -23.09 5.92
C LEU A 391 36.75 -22.02 6.93
N MET A 392 37.11 -20.77 6.70
CA MET A 392 36.82 -19.64 7.57
C MET A 392 35.48 -18.96 7.22
N GLY A 393 34.45 -19.23 8.01
CA GLY A 393 33.20 -18.48 8.00
C GLY A 393 33.30 -17.18 8.80
N HIS A 394 32.33 -16.29 8.62
CA HIS A 394 32.21 -15.10 9.47
C HIS A 394 31.81 -15.49 10.90
N GLY A 395 30.76 -16.29 11.03
CA GLY A 395 30.16 -16.59 12.34
C GLY A 395 29.16 -15.51 12.74
N SER A 396 28.24 -15.86 13.63
CA SER A 396 27.27 -14.92 14.22
C SER A 396 26.69 -15.50 15.51
N GLU A 397 26.18 -14.65 16.40
CA GLU A 397 25.39 -15.08 17.56
C GLU A 397 23.98 -15.57 17.17
N HIS A 398 23.55 -15.35 15.92
CA HIS A 398 22.25 -15.80 15.42
C HIS A 398 22.14 -17.34 15.40
N PRO A 399 20.97 -17.96 15.68
CA PRO A 399 20.80 -19.42 15.66
C PRO A 399 21.22 -20.11 14.34
N ALA A 400 21.16 -19.38 13.22
CA ALA A 400 21.65 -19.84 11.92
C ALA A 400 23.17 -20.09 11.87
N ASN A 401 23.93 -19.72 12.90
CA ASN A 401 25.34 -20.05 13.03
C ASN A 401 25.60 -21.57 13.11
N SER A 402 24.59 -22.35 13.56
CA SER A 402 24.62 -23.83 13.53
C SER A 402 24.93 -24.41 12.14
N VAL A 403 24.66 -23.66 11.06
CA VAL A 403 25.00 -24.01 9.67
C VAL A 403 26.49 -24.31 9.50
N TYR A 404 27.39 -23.59 10.19
CA TYR A 404 28.83 -23.82 10.08
C TYR A 404 29.25 -25.18 10.65
N SER A 405 28.69 -25.56 11.81
CA SER A 405 28.92 -26.90 12.38
C SER A 405 28.28 -28.02 11.55
N ALA A 406 27.08 -27.78 11.01
CA ALA A 406 26.44 -28.72 10.11
C ALA A 406 27.27 -28.92 8.82
N PHE A 407 27.83 -27.84 8.26
CA PHE A 407 28.67 -27.93 7.07
C PHE A 407 30.01 -28.60 7.35
N ASP A 408 30.64 -28.33 8.50
CA ASP A 408 31.82 -29.07 8.99
C ASP A 408 31.56 -30.59 9.02
N TYR A 409 30.41 -31.02 9.53
CA TYR A 409 30.02 -32.43 9.52
C TYR A 409 29.87 -32.97 8.09
N VAL A 410 29.19 -32.23 7.21
CA VAL A 410 28.99 -32.65 5.80
C VAL A 410 30.32 -32.79 5.06
N LEU A 411 31.28 -31.87 5.25
CA LEU A 411 32.60 -31.96 4.63
C LEU A 411 33.33 -33.23 5.08
N LYS A 412 33.23 -33.60 6.35
CA LYS A 412 33.86 -34.81 6.89
C LYS A 412 33.22 -36.09 6.37
N ASP A 413 31.89 -36.12 6.30
CA ASP A 413 31.12 -37.25 5.81
C ASP A 413 31.29 -37.47 4.29
N LYS A 414 31.23 -36.39 3.50
CA LYS A 414 31.20 -36.46 2.03
C LYS A 414 32.57 -36.35 1.36
N ILE A 415 33.55 -35.75 2.03
CA ILE A 415 34.88 -35.52 1.44
C ILE A 415 35.94 -36.31 2.20
N ALA A 416 36.34 -35.83 3.38
CA ALA A 416 37.35 -36.47 4.22
C ALA A 416 37.38 -35.83 5.62
N ALA A 417 37.85 -36.58 6.62
CA ALA A 417 37.90 -36.15 8.01
C ALA A 417 38.76 -34.88 8.28
N ASN A 418 39.66 -34.50 7.35
CA ASN A 418 40.60 -33.38 7.52
C ASN A 418 40.06 -32.03 7.01
N TYR A 419 38.80 -31.97 6.60
CA TYR A 419 38.13 -30.70 6.30
C TYR A 419 37.44 -30.20 7.57
N HIS A 420 37.68 -28.94 7.89
CA HIS A 420 37.13 -28.29 9.06
C HIS A 420 36.49 -26.96 8.70
N VAL A 421 35.42 -26.58 9.40
CA VAL A 421 34.91 -25.20 9.39
C VAL A 421 35.19 -24.57 10.74
N ALA A 422 35.68 -23.33 10.70
CA ALA A 422 35.75 -22.45 11.85
C ALA A 422 35.20 -21.07 11.47
N THR A 423 34.84 -20.26 12.44
CA THR A 423 34.34 -18.91 12.23
C THR A 423 35.13 -17.89 13.03
N VAL A 424 35.10 -16.64 12.58
CA VAL A 424 35.80 -15.52 13.24
C VAL A 424 35.08 -15.14 14.54
N GLU A 425 33.75 -15.06 14.51
CA GLU A 425 32.97 -14.43 15.59
C GLU A 425 32.14 -15.41 16.44
N ALA A 426 32.15 -16.70 16.13
CA ALA A 426 31.30 -17.68 16.81
C ALA A 426 31.88 -19.11 16.80
N TYR A 427 31.10 -20.05 17.32
CA TYR A 427 31.43 -21.48 17.28
C TYR A 427 31.16 -22.08 15.88
N PRO A 428 32.00 -22.99 15.37
CA PRO A 428 33.29 -23.43 15.92
C PRO A 428 34.35 -22.34 15.77
N ALA A 429 35.12 -22.05 16.81
CA ALA A 429 36.25 -21.14 16.73
C ALA A 429 37.50 -21.88 16.21
N LEU A 430 38.49 -21.12 15.74
CA LEU A 430 39.78 -21.71 15.32
C LEU A 430 40.42 -22.54 16.46
N THR A 431 40.30 -22.08 17.70
CA THR A 431 40.78 -22.76 18.92
C THR A 431 40.12 -24.11 19.14
N ASP A 432 38.91 -24.34 18.63
CA ASP A 432 38.21 -25.63 18.71
C ASP A 432 38.67 -26.62 17.64
N VAL A 433 39.30 -26.13 16.58
CA VAL A 433 39.75 -26.93 15.42
C VAL A 433 41.20 -27.38 15.59
N LEU A 434 42.09 -26.50 16.06
CA LEU A 434 43.53 -26.79 16.17
C LEU A 434 43.85 -28.05 17.00
N PRO A 435 43.22 -28.32 18.17
CA PRO A 435 43.48 -29.55 18.90
C PRO A 435 43.12 -30.79 18.07
N LYS A 436 42.03 -30.75 17.30
CA LYS A 436 41.57 -31.88 16.47
C LYS A 436 42.60 -32.24 15.40
N LEU A 437 43.31 -31.26 14.86
CA LEU A 437 44.40 -31.48 13.90
C LEU A 437 45.60 -32.17 14.55
N LYS A 438 45.96 -31.80 15.79
CA LYS A 438 47.08 -32.38 16.54
C LYS A 438 46.83 -33.82 17.00
N PHE A 439 45.59 -34.14 17.38
CA PHE A 439 45.21 -35.47 17.88
C PHE A 439 44.92 -36.52 16.79
N SER A 440 44.99 -36.15 15.51
CA SER A 440 44.81 -37.09 14.40
C SER A 440 46.05 -38.00 14.21
N ALA A 441 46.23 -38.94 15.14
CA ALA A 441 47.39 -39.84 15.21
C ALA A 441 47.57 -40.72 13.95
N LYS A 442 46.50 -40.93 13.18
CA LYS A 442 46.54 -41.71 11.93
C LYS A 442 47.07 -40.93 10.72
N GLN A 443 46.98 -39.60 10.72
CA GLN A 443 47.24 -38.80 9.50
C GLN A 443 48.45 -37.88 9.58
N LYS A 444 48.99 -37.61 10.79
CA LYS A 444 50.17 -36.74 11.00
C LYS A 444 50.11 -35.46 10.17
N ILE A 445 49.14 -34.60 10.46
CA ILE A 445 48.96 -33.33 9.74
C ILE A 445 50.18 -32.43 9.96
N SER A 446 50.81 -31.99 8.87
CA SER A 446 51.95 -31.07 8.88
C SER A 446 51.65 -29.76 8.17
N LYS A 447 50.64 -29.72 7.30
CA LYS A 447 50.26 -28.54 6.52
C LYS A 447 48.76 -28.27 6.57
N VAL A 448 48.39 -27.00 6.69
CA VAL A 448 47.01 -26.51 6.77
C VAL A 448 46.74 -25.50 5.67
N LYS A 449 45.67 -25.72 4.90
CA LYS A 449 45.13 -24.79 3.91
C LYS A 449 44.01 -23.96 4.53
N LEU A 450 44.15 -22.64 4.53
CA LEU A 450 43.12 -21.70 5.00
C LEU A 450 42.30 -21.19 3.81
N ILE A 451 40.98 -21.39 3.86
CA ILE A 451 40.08 -21.08 2.75
C ILE A 451 38.90 -20.21 3.23
N PRO A 452 38.55 -19.12 2.53
CA PRO A 452 37.38 -18.32 2.86
C PRO A 452 36.07 -19.07 2.60
N LEU A 453 35.22 -19.14 3.62
CA LEU A 453 33.81 -19.52 3.51
C LEU A 453 32.92 -18.27 3.54
N MET A 454 33.29 -17.30 2.70
CA MET A 454 32.61 -16.02 2.53
C MET A 454 32.48 -15.71 1.04
N LEU A 455 31.45 -14.95 0.67
CA LEU A 455 31.24 -14.57 -0.73
C LEU A 455 32.45 -13.82 -1.30
N VAL A 456 33.01 -12.91 -0.50
CA VAL A 456 34.09 -11.99 -0.88
C VAL A 456 35.33 -12.23 -0.04
N ALA A 457 36.51 -12.09 -0.63
CA ALA A 457 37.78 -12.07 0.10
C ALA A 457 38.08 -10.65 0.60
N GLY A 458 37.21 -10.16 1.50
CA GLY A 458 37.24 -8.81 2.07
C GLY A 458 38.11 -8.71 3.32
N ASP A 459 37.74 -7.80 4.22
CA ASP A 459 38.54 -7.41 5.38
C ASP A 459 38.97 -8.59 6.26
N HIS A 460 38.01 -9.43 6.69
CA HIS A 460 38.32 -10.64 7.48
C HIS A 460 39.31 -11.58 6.79
N VAL A 461 39.24 -11.73 5.46
CA VAL A 461 40.17 -12.60 4.73
C VAL A 461 41.56 -11.98 4.66
N GLN A 462 41.64 -10.67 4.42
CA GLN A 462 42.92 -9.95 4.30
C GLN A 462 43.64 -9.78 5.64
N ASN A 463 42.89 -9.54 6.71
CA ASN A 463 43.42 -9.19 8.02
C ASN A 463 43.36 -10.37 9.00
N ASP A 464 42.17 -10.90 9.26
CA ASP A 464 42.02 -11.94 10.29
C ASP A 464 42.53 -13.31 9.81
N MET A 465 42.39 -13.65 8.53
CA MET A 465 42.89 -14.93 8.02
C MET A 465 44.37 -14.87 7.65
N ALA A 466 44.73 -13.91 6.79
CA ALA A 466 46.02 -13.84 6.12
C ALA A 466 46.85 -12.58 6.48
N GLY A 467 46.43 -11.83 7.49
CA GLY A 467 47.15 -10.63 7.91
C GLY A 467 48.45 -10.92 8.64
N GLU A 468 49.27 -9.88 8.80
CA GLU A 468 50.57 -9.97 9.45
C GLU A 468 50.50 -9.95 10.99
N GLY A 469 49.35 -9.57 11.56
CA GLY A 469 49.16 -9.44 13.02
C GLY A 469 49.21 -10.79 13.76
N PRO A 470 49.62 -10.81 15.04
CA PRO A 470 49.80 -12.05 15.80
C PRO A 470 48.50 -12.85 15.97
N ASP A 471 47.35 -12.18 15.94
CA ASP A 471 46.03 -12.79 16.08
C ASP A 471 45.45 -13.29 14.73
N SER A 472 46.18 -13.14 13.63
CA SER A 472 45.75 -13.68 12.34
C SER A 472 45.83 -15.20 12.33
N TRP A 473 44.91 -15.85 11.61
CA TRP A 473 44.82 -17.30 11.58
C TRP A 473 46.08 -17.95 11.01
N ILE A 474 46.72 -17.33 10.02
CA ILE A 474 48.01 -17.79 9.50
C ILE A 474 49.06 -17.88 10.62
N ASN A 475 49.20 -16.82 11.43
CA ASN A 475 50.18 -16.78 12.53
C ASN A 475 49.80 -17.76 13.65
N ILE A 476 48.53 -17.81 14.05
CA ILE A 476 48.05 -18.73 15.09
C ILE A 476 48.29 -20.19 14.68
N VAL A 477 47.99 -20.55 13.44
CA VAL A 477 48.17 -21.93 12.93
C VAL A 477 49.66 -22.28 12.83
N GLN A 478 50.50 -21.35 12.36
CA GLN A 478 51.96 -21.53 12.31
C GLN A 478 52.59 -21.72 13.70
N GLN A 479 52.19 -20.90 14.68
CA GLN A 479 52.63 -21.03 16.08
C GLN A 479 52.22 -22.38 16.69
N ASN A 480 51.16 -23.00 16.15
CA ASN A 480 50.72 -24.33 16.55
C ASN A 480 51.46 -25.48 15.86
N GLY A 481 52.47 -25.19 15.04
CA GLY A 481 53.42 -26.16 14.48
C GLY A 481 53.06 -26.68 13.09
N PHE A 482 52.20 -25.97 12.33
CA PHE A 482 51.80 -26.36 10.99
C PHE A 482 52.37 -25.42 9.93
N GLU A 483 52.75 -25.95 8.77
CA GLU A 483 52.91 -25.15 7.55
C GLU A 483 51.54 -24.61 7.11
N VAL A 484 51.46 -23.38 6.61
CA VAL A 484 50.20 -22.75 6.22
C VAL A 484 50.21 -22.27 4.79
N GLU A 485 49.14 -22.57 4.06
CA GLU A 485 48.86 -22.04 2.72
C GLU A 485 47.50 -21.31 2.74
N CYS A 486 47.48 -20.03 2.35
CA CYS A 486 46.26 -19.21 2.36
C CYS A 486 45.69 -19.05 0.95
N TYR A 487 44.40 -19.34 0.81
CA TYR A 487 43.64 -19.04 -0.39
C TYR A 487 42.94 -17.69 -0.21
N LEU A 488 43.18 -16.72 -1.09
CA LEU A 488 42.55 -15.39 -1.02
C LEU A 488 41.38 -15.24 -1.99
N THR A 489 40.75 -16.35 -2.33
CA THR A 489 39.65 -16.43 -3.30
C THR A 489 38.32 -16.51 -2.57
N GLY A 490 37.43 -15.54 -2.80
CA GLY A 490 36.07 -15.58 -2.26
C GLY A 490 35.21 -16.61 -2.98
N LEU A 491 34.20 -17.18 -2.30
CA LEU A 491 33.29 -18.16 -2.90
C LEU A 491 32.59 -17.61 -4.17
N GLY A 492 32.34 -16.31 -4.22
CA GLY A 492 31.73 -15.66 -5.38
C GLY A 492 32.58 -15.72 -6.65
N GLU A 493 33.88 -16.03 -6.57
CA GLU A 493 34.73 -16.21 -7.77
C GLU A 493 34.51 -17.59 -8.42
N TYR A 494 33.99 -18.57 -7.67
CA TYR A 494 33.72 -19.89 -8.19
C TYR A 494 32.44 -19.89 -9.02
N GLU A 495 32.57 -20.15 -10.33
CA GLU A 495 31.42 -20.18 -11.24
C GLU A 495 30.30 -21.11 -10.78
N ALA A 496 30.65 -22.24 -10.15
CA ALA A 496 29.68 -23.18 -9.61
C ALA A 496 28.85 -22.57 -8.47
N VAL A 497 29.45 -21.74 -7.60
CA VAL A 497 28.71 -21.00 -6.56
C VAL A 497 27.81 -19.94 -7.19
N GLN A 498 28.30 -19.22 -8.21
CA GLN A 498 27.47 -18.24 -8.92
C GLN A 498 26.26 -18.90 -9.59
N LYS A 499 26.42 -20.12 -10.14
CA LYS A 499 25.32 -20.94 -10.68
C LYS A 499 24.31 -21.33 -9.59
N LYS A 500 24.75 -21.60 -8.35
CA LYS A 500 23.81 -21.87 -7.24
C LYS A 500 22.93 -20.66 -6.92
N TYR A 501 23.49 -19.45 -6.87
CA TYR A 501 22.67 -18.24 -6.70
C TYR A 501 21.73 -18.00 -7.88
N LEU A 502 22.18 -18.26 -9.10
CA LEU A 502 21.32 -18.20 -10.29
C LEU A 502 20.16 -19.21 -10.21
N ALA A 503 20.41 -20.43 -9.76
CA ALA A 503 19.35 -21.44 -9.58
C ALA A 503 18.32 -21.02 -8.53
N LYS A 504 18.74 -20.32 -7.46
CA LYS A 504 17.81 -19.76 -6.46
C LYS A 504 16.93 -18.65 -7.06
N VAL A 505 17.47 -17.81 -7.94
CA VAL A 505 16.65 -16.85 -8.73
C VAL A 505 15.67 -17.58 -9.63
N ALA A 506 16.13 -18.64 -10.32
CA ALA A 506 15.31 -19.43 -11.23
C ALA A 506 14.07 -19.99 -10.55
N ALA A 507 14.24 -20.60 -9.37
CA ALA A 507 13.14 -21.17 -8.59
C ALA A 507 12.02 -20.14 -8.31
N LEU A 508 12.37 -18.90 -7.97
CA LEU A 508 11.39 -17.84 -7.65
C LEU A 508 10.62 -17.37 -8.88
N ILE A 509 11.28 -17.37 -10.05
CA ILE A 509 10.68 -16.97 -11.32
C ILE A 509 9.76 -18.07 -11.85
N THR A 510 10.18 -19.34 -11.77
CA THR A 510 9.43 -20.50 -12.30
C THR A 510 8.28 -20.97 -11.44
N GLU A 511 8.27 -20.64 -10.14
CA GLU A 511 7.10 -20.84 -9.28
C GLU A 511 5.92 -19.98 -9.80
N THR A 512 5.17 -20.54 -10.75
CA THR A 512 3.77 -20.23 -11.00
C THR A 512 2.97 -20.57 -9.76
N VAL A 513 2.10 -19.65 -9.36
CA VAL A 513 1.16 -19.79 -8.24
C VAL A 513 0.34 -21.07 -8.47
N GLU A 514 0.55 -22.08 -7.63
CA GLU A 514 -0.48 -23.09 -7.34
C GLU A 514 -1.50 -22.53 -6.35
#